data_AF-A0A5R9Q3R6-F1
#
_entry.id   AF-A0A5R9Q3R6-F1
#
_cell.length_a   1.000
_cell.length_b   1.000
_cell.length_c   1.000
_cell.angle_alpha   90.00
_cell.angle_beta   90.00
_cell.angle_gamma   90.00
#
_symmetry.space_group_name_H-M   'P 1'
#
loop_
_entity.id
_entity.type
_entity.pdbx_description
1 polymer ?
#
loop_
_entity_poly.entity_id
_entity_poly.type
_entity_poly.pdbx_seq_one_letter_code
_entity_poly.pdbx_strand_id
1 'polypeptide(L)'
;MRIVFNNNYEVLMKSRLAILLTSLALTACSEQVEQQTQTTEAASAKVTNLDTYKQQAQSLLGEIRANEASQKLEQSSQQLVATSRQLLAEFTAKHPACDSYLSALDKAADVIPTLPLEEIESGYHKDGKLPKYDSPVCYHAKDLLVHPATVQAMASQGMQFESAYEDAELEIVEVIAHFDQVEKALR
;
A
#
# COMPACT_ATOMS: atom_id res chain seq x y z
N MET A 1 -7.62 25.05 -60.75
CA MET A 1 -7.54 23.57 -60.90
C MET A 1 -8.22 22.96 -59.70
N ARG A 2 -9.44 22.42 -59.89
CA ARG A 2 -10.19 21.70 -58.86
C ARG A 2 -9.85 20.21 -59.01
N ILE A 3 -9.54 19.54 -57.92
CA ILE A 3 -9.57 18.08 -57.86
C ILE A 3 -10.45 17.71 -56.68
N VAL A 4 -11.53 17.02 -57.02
CA VAL A 4 -12.48 16.32 -56.15
C VAL A 4 -11.93 14.92 -55.92
N PHE A 5 -11.98 14.42 -54.69
CA PHE A 5 -12.09 12.98 -54.47
C PHE A 5 -13.20 12.70 -53.46
N ASN A 6 -14.10 11.83 -53.91
CA ASN A 6 -15.22 11.24 -53.21
C ASN A 6 -14.98 9.72 -53.21
N ASN A 7 -15.32 9.04 -52.11
CA ASN A 7 -15.72 7.60 -51.97
C ASN A 7 -15.44 7.16 -50.52
N ASN A 8 -16.43 6.95 -49.65
CA ASN A 8 -17.34 5.79 -49.49
C ASN A 8 -16.61 4.48 -49.14
N TYR A 9 -16.98 3.82 -48.01
CA TYR A 9 -17.28 2.38 -47.90
C TYR A 9 -17.78 1.99 -46.47
N GLU A 10 -18.93 1.26 -46.44
CA GLU A 10 -19.44 0.26 -45.44
C GLU A 10 -19.69 0.74 -43.98
N VAL A 11 -20.90 1.03 -43.46
CA VAL A 11 -22.20 0.30 -43.35
C VAL A 11 -22.09 -1.04 -42.59
N LEU A 12 -22.66 -1.20 -41.37
CA LEU A 12 -23.85 -2.04 -40.97
C LEU A 12 -23.49 -2.69 -39.59
N MET A 13 -24.32 -2.96 -38.57
CA MET A 13 -25.77 -3.07 -38.37
C MET A 13 -26.03 -3.21 -36.84
N LYS A 14 -26.55 -2.17 -36.17
CA LYS A 14 -27.87 -2.10 -35.51
C LYS A 14 -28.48 -3.40 -34.92
N SER A 15 -28.47 -3.42 -33.58
CA SER A 15 -29.57 -3.77 -32.65
C SER A 15 -30.92 -4.15 -33.27
N ARG A 16 -31.43 -5.36 -32.92
CA ARG A 16 -32.86 -5.66 -32.75
C ARG A 16 -33.10 -6.80 -31.73
N LEU A 17 -34.08 -6.55 -30.88
CA LEU A 17 -34.68 -7.39 -29.85
C LEU A 17 -35.71 -8.36 -30.47
N ALA A 18 -35.81 -9.61 -29.99
CA ALA A 18 -37.03 -10.43 -30.11
C ALA A 18 -37.09 -11.54 -29.03
N ILE A 19 -38.28 -11.67 -28.45
CA ILE A 19 -38.73 -12.53 -27.34
C ILE A 19 -39.19 -13.90 -27.87
N LEU A 20 -39.08 -14.99 -27.10
CA LEU A 20 -40.06 -16.08 -27.12
C LEU A 20 -40.05 -16.91 -25.82
N LEU A 21 -41.25 -17.06 -25.25
CA LEU A 21 -41.63 -17.83 -24.06
C LEU A 21 -41.81 -19.33 -24.40
N THR A 22 -41.54 -20.21 -23.44
CA THR A 22 -42.44 -21.34 -23.09
C THR A 22 -42.13 -21.89 -21.71
N SER A 23 -43.19 -22.06 -20.91
CA SER A 23 -43.26 -22.58 -19.55
C SER A 23 -43.60 -24.07 -19.52
N LEU A 24 -42.96 -24.86 -18.67
CA LEU A 24 -43.51 -26.12 -18.13
C LEU A 24 -43.23 -26.21 -16.62
N ALA A 25 -44.29 -26.54 -15.88
CA ALA A 25 -44.35 -26.68 -14.43
C ALA A 25 -44.20 -28.15 -13.99
N LEU A 26 -44.22 -28.34 -12.66
CA LEU A 26 -44.11 -29.57 -11.84
C LEU A 26 -42.66 -29.96 -11.52
N THR A 27 -42.24 -30.11 -10.26
CA THR A 27 -42.91 -30.77 -9.12
C THR A 27 -42.63 -30.08 -7.78
N ALA A 28 -43.63 -30.11 -6.88
CA ALA A 28 -43.50 -29.73 -5.49
C ALA A 28 -42.83 -30.85 -4.69
N CYS A 29 -41.68 -30.56 -4.08
CA CYS A 29 -41.17 -31.29 -2.93
C CYS A 29 -41.27 -30.37 -1.71
N SER A 30 -42.19 -30.72 -0.82
CA SER A 30 -42.31 -30.12 0.51
C SER A 30 -41.18 -30.67 1.37
N GLU A 31 -40.02 -30.02 1.34
CA GLU A 31 -38.98 -30.22 2.35
C GLU A 31 -39.07 -29.04 3.33
N GLN A 32 -39.43 -29.32 4.58
CA GLN A 32 -39.38 -28.31 5.63
C GLN A 32 -37.91 -27.89 5.82
N VAL A 33 -37.57 -26.73 5.29
CA VAL A 33 -36.31 -26.07 5.63
C VAL A 33 -36.50 -25.54 7.04
N GLU A 34 -36.02 -26.31 8.01
CA GLU A 34 -35.70 -25.80 9.34
C GLU A 34 -34.87 -24.54 9.17
N GLN A 35 -35.45 -23.38 9.49
CA GLN A 35 -34.70 -22.16 9.73
C GLN A 35 -33.84 -22.40 10.96
N GLN A 36 -32.67 -23.01 10.75
CA GLN A 36 -31.53 -22.70 11.59
C GLN A 36 -31.18 -21.25 11.28
N THR A 37 -31.69 -20.35 12.11
CA THR A 37 -31.07 -19.06 12.35
C THR A 37 -29.64 -19.33 12.78
N GLN A 38 -28.73 -19.48 11.81
CA GLN A 38 -27.33 -19.23 12.03
C GLN A 38 -27.23 -17.74 12.29
N THR A 39 -27.27 -17.38 13.57
CA THR A 39 -26.62 -16.18 14.06
C THR A 39 -25.16 -16.32 13.68
N THR A 40 -24.81 -15.86 12.48
CA THR A 40 -23.46 -15.43 12.19
C THR A 40 -23.24 -14.19 13.05
N GLU A 41 -22.83 -14.42 14.29
CA GLU A 41 -22.01 -13.44 14.98
C GLU A 41 -20.74 -13.30 14.12
N ALA A 42 -20.80 -12.38 13.16
CA ALA A 42 -19.61 -11.85 12.56
C ALA A 42 -18.83 -11.20 13.70
N ALA A 43 -17.90 -11.96 14.29
CA ALA A 43 -16.89 -11.40 15.15
C ALA A 43 -16.28 -10.22 14.38
N SER A 44 -16.52 -9.00 14.87
CA SER A 44 -15.90 -7.81 14.31
C SER A 44 -14.40 -8.06 14.35
N ALA A 45 -13.80 -8.31 13.18
CA ALA A 45 -12.37 -8.57 13.09
C ALA A 45 -11.65 -7.35 13.66
N LYS A 46 -10.88 -7.57 14.73
CA LYS A 46 -10.08 -6.51 15.35
C LYS A 46 -9.09 -6.00 14.31
N VAL A 47 -9.17 -4.72 13.97
CA VAL A 47 -8.20 -4.05 13.07
C VAL A 47 -6.81 -4.17 13.68
N THR A 48 -5.87 -4.69 12.90
CA THR A 48 -4.48 -4.87 13.31
C THR A 48 -3.60 -3.72 12.84
N ASN A 49 -2.36 -3.65 13.35
CA ASN A 49 -1.36 -2.71 12.86
C ASN A 49 -0.94 -3.05 11.42
N LEU A 50 -0.99 -4.31 11.01
CA LEU A 50 -0.78 -4.71 9.61
C LEU A 50 -1.87 -4.14 8.69
N ASP A 51 -3.14 -4.23 9.09
CA ASP A 51 -4.25 -3.67 8.31
C ASP A 51 -4.15 -2.15 8.20
N THR A 52 -3.85 -1.50 9.33
CA THR A 52 -3.68 -0.03 9.41
C THR A 52 -2.54 0.43 8.52
N TYR A 53 -1.38 -0.23 8.61
CA TYR A 53 -0.21 0.09 7.81
C TYR A 53 -0.50 -0.03 6.31
N LYS A 54 -1.10 -1.15 5.89
CA LYS A 54 -1.46 -1.40 4.50
C LYS A 54 -2.37 -0.31 3.95
N GLN A 55 -3.39 0.06 4.72
CA GLN A 55 -4.32 1.12 4.34
C GLN A 55 -3.63 2.48 4.22
N GLN A 56 -2.77 2.83 5.19
CA GLN A 56 -2.02 4.09 5.18
C GLN A 56 -1.05 4.17 3.99
N ALA A 57 -0.30 3.10 3.71
CA ALA A 57 0.61 3.05 2.57
C ALA A 57 -0.14 3.20 1.23
N GLN A 58 -1.28 2.54 1.08
CA GLN A 58 -2.13 2.67 -0.11
C GLN A 58 -2.74 4.07 -0.25
N SER A 59 -3.15 4.68 0.87
CA SER A 59 -3.66 6.05 0.88
C SER A 59 -2.58 7.04 0.48
N LEU A 60 -1.40 6.95 1.08
CA LEU A 60 -0.26 7.81 0.77
C LEU A 60 0.15 7.69 -0.70
N LEU A 61 0.20 6.47 -1.25
CA LEU A 61 0.45 6.27 -2.69
C LEU A 61 -0.59 6.98 -3.57
N GLY A 62 -1.87 6.92 -3.18
CA GLY A 62 -2.95 7.61 -3.89
C GLY A 62 -2.80 9.14 -3.81
N GLU A 63 -2.39 9.66 -2.66
CA GLU A 63 -2.15 11.09 -2.45
C GLU A 63 -0.96 11.60 -3.27
N ILE A 64 0.14 10.83 -3.31
CA ILE A 64 1.32 11.14 -4.13
C ILE A 64 0.92 11.20 -5.61
N ARG A 65 0.21 10.19 -6.13
CA ARG A 65 -0.26 10.14 -7.53
C ARG A 65 -1.27 11.22 -7.90
N ALA A 66 -1.94 11.80 -6.91
CA ALA A 66 -2.85 12.92 -7.09
C ALA A 66 -2.14 14.28 -6.98
N ASN A 67 -0.81 14.28 -6.81
CA ASN A 67 0.03 15.46 -6.59
C ASN A 67 -0.51 16.35 -5.46
N GLU A 68 -0.92 15.71 -4.36
CA GLU A 68 -1.44 16.39 -3.18
C GLU A 68 -0.38 17.29 -2.52
N ALA A 69 -0.86 18.28 -1.76
CA ALA A 69 0.02 19.27 -1.14
C ALA A 69 1.10 18.64 -0.25
N SER A 70 2.32 19.17 -0.32
CA SER A 70 3.49 18.70 0.45
C SER A 70 3.20 18.55 1.95
N GLN A 71 2.49 19.49 2.56
CA GLN A 71 2.10 19.38 3.98
C GLN A 71 1.22 18.17 4.28
N LYS A 72 0.31 17.79 3.36
CA LYS A 72 -0.53 16.60 3.51
C LYS A 72 0.31 15.34 3.39
N LEU A 73 1.19 15.28 2.39
CA LEU A 73 2.10 14.15 2.20
C LEU A 73 3.07 13.96 3.38
N GLU A 74 3.54 15.05 3.98
CA GLU A 74 4.36 15.02 5.19
C GLU A 74 3.59 14.40 6.36
N GLN A 75 2.34 14.83 6.58
CA GLN A 75 1.49 14.29 7.65
C GLN A 75 1.13 12.82 7.44
N SER A 76 0.76 12.42 6.22
CA SER A 76 0.44 11.04 5.88
C SER A 76 1.66 10.13 6.03
N SER A 77 2.83 10.58 5.57
CA SER A 77 4.10 9.87 5.75
C SER A 77 4.48 9.74 7.22
N GLN A 78 4.33 10.81 8.01
CA GLN A 78 4.58 10.78 9.46
C GLN A 78 3.66 9.77 10.18
N GLN A 79 2.38 9.70 9.80
CA GLN A 79 1.46 8.71 10.35
C GLN A 79 1.87 7.28 9.99
N LEU A 80 2.31 7.06 8.75
CA LEU A 80 2.80 5.76 8.32
C LEU A 80 4.07 5.37 9.10
N VAL A 81 5.04 6.28 9.28
CA VAL A 81 6.23 6.08 10.14
C VAL A 81 5.82 5.68 11.57
N ALA A 82 4.84 6.35 12.16
CA ALA A 82 4.37 6.02 13.51
C ALA A 82 3.80 4.59 13.59
N THR A 83 3.05 4.15 12.58
CA THR A 83 2.57 2.77 12.48
C THR A 83 3.72 1.79 12.21
N SER A 84 4.73 2.17 11.41
CA SER A 84 5.95 1.37 11.20
C SER A 84 6.61 1.04 12.53
N ARG A 85 6.78 2.03 13.43
CA ARG A 85 7.40 1.83 14.75
C ARG A 85 6.66 0.79 15.59
N GLN A 86 5.32 0.78 15.53
CA GLN A 86 4.52 -0.24 16.22
C GLN A 86 4.72 -1.63 15.61
N LEU A 87 4.72 -1.73 14.27
CA LEU A 87 5.00 -2.99 13.58
C LEU A 87 6.43 -3.48 13.83
N LEU A 88 7.42 -2.61 13.90
CA LEU A 88 8.80 -2.98 14.24
C LEU A 88 8.87 -3.63 15.62
N ALA A 89 8.17 -3.07 16.61
CA ALA A 89 8.12 -3.65 17.96
C ALA A 89 7.41 -5.02 17.99
N GLU A 90 6.32 -5.18 17.25
CA GLU A 90 5.67 -6.50 17.08
C GLU A 90 6.58 -7.48 16.36
N PHE A 91 7.31 -7.01 15.36
CA PHE A 91 8.23 -7.79 14.55
C PHE A 91 9.40 -8.31 15.37
N THR A 92 10.06 -7.47 16.17
CA THR A 92 11.16 -7.89 17.04
C THR A 92 10.71 -8.86 18.13
N ALA A 93 9.47 -8.75 18.61
CA ALA A 93 8.90 -9.73 19.53
C ALA A 93 8.79 -11.14 18.90
N LYS A 94 8.44 -11.24 17.61
CA LYS A 94 8.38 -12.52 16.88
C LYS A 94 9.73 -12.95 16.30
N HIS A 95 10.61 -11.99 15.99
CA HIS A 95 11.93 -12.19 15.38
C HIS A 95 13.03 -11.52 16.23
N PRO A 96 13.38 -12.06 17.42
CA PRO A 96 14.33 -11.44 18.34
C PRO A 96 15.74 -11.22 17.77
N ALA A 97 16.12 -11.99 16.74
CA ALA A 97 17.38 -11.81 16.02
C ALA A 97 17.48 -10.43 15.31
N CYS A 98 16.34 -9.77 15.05
CA CYS A 98 16.29 -8.45 14.46
C CYS A 98 16.32 -7.31 15.50
N ASP A 99 16.29 -7.60 16.81
CA ASP A 99 16.09 -6.58 17.84
C ASP A 99 17.16 -5.48 17.81
N SER A 100 18.43 -5.85 17.85
CA SER A 100 19.54 -4.88 17.82
C SER A 100 19.45 -3.94 16.61
N TYR A 101 19.07 -4.49 15.46
CA TYR A 101 18.96 -3.77 14.19
C TYR A 101 17.77 -2.82 14.16
N LEU A 102 16.57 -3.34 14.43
CA LEU A 102 15.33 -2.58 14.34
C LEU A 102 15.16 -1.60 15.51
N SER A 103 15.70 -1.91 16.69
CA SER A 103 15.76 -0.96 17.81
C SER A 103 16.75 0.19 17.57
N ALA A 104 17.81 -0.03 16.78
CA ALA A 104 18.69 1.06 16.36
C ALA A 104 17.98 1.99 15.35
N LEU A 105 17.21 1.40 14.43
CA LEU A 105 16.38 2.16 13.49
C LEU A 105 15.28 2.96 14.19
N ASP A 106 14.54 2.36 15.13
CA ASP A 106 13.46 3.04 15.86
C ASP A 106 13.96 4.29 16.61
N LYS A 107 15.16 4.22 17.20
CA LYS A 107 15.80 5.37 17.86
C LYS A 107 16.13 6.51 16.90
N ALA A 108 16.30 6.21 15.61
CA ALA A 108 16.57 7.19 14.58
C ALA A 108 15.30 7.71 13.89
N ALA A 109 14.12 7.13 14.16
CA ALA A 109 12.90 7.41 13.43
C ALA A 109 12.49 8.89 13.41
N ASP A 110 12.73 9.61 14.51
CA ASP A 110 12.41 11.04 14.61
C ASP A 110 13.47 11.93 13.93
N VAL A 111 14.67 11.40 13.67
CA VAL A 111 15.79 12.12 13.04
C VAL A 111 15.78 11.93 11.53
N ILE A 112 15.50 10.72 11.03
CA ILE A 112 15.58 10.38 9.59
C ILE A 112 14.83 11.41 8.71
N PRO A 113 13.58 11.80 9.01
CA PRO A 113 12.83 12.76 8.19
C PRO A 113 13.46 14.16 8.10
N THR A 114 14.41 14.48 8.98
CA THR A 114 15.08 15.78 9.04
C THR A 114 16.42 15.82 8.30
N LEU A 115 16.87 14.66 7.80
CA LEU A 115 18.16 14.52 7.15
C LEU A 115 18.08 14.88 5.65
N PRO A 116 19.20 15.29 5.03
CA PRO A 116 19.33 15.33 3.58
C PRO A 116 19.08 13.94 2.98
N LEU A 117 18.45 13.88 1.79
CA LEU A 117 18.09 12.60 1.15
C LEU A 117 19.33 11.70 0.96
N GLU A 118 20.47 12.24 0.53
CA GLU A 118 21.71 11.46 0.39
C GLU A 118 22.16 10.79 1.69
N GLU A 119 21.91 11.43 2.84
CA GLU A 119 22.23 10.88 4.15
C GLU A 119 21.24 9.80 4.58
N ILE A 120 19.97 9.90 4.15
CA ILE A 120 18.98 8.82 4.31
C ILE A 120 19.37 7.63 3.45
N GLU A 121 19.70 7.86 2.17
CA GLU A 121 20.12 6.84 1.21
C GLU A 121 21.33 6.04 1.70
N SER A 122 22.41 6.74 2.04
CA SER A 122 23.64 6.12 2.47
C SER A 122 23.56 5.55 3.89
N GLY A 123 22.82 6.21 4.79
CA GLY A 123 22.78 5.87 6.21
C GLY A 123 21.76 4.79 6.56
N TYR A 124 20.58 4.80 5.93
CA TYR A 124 19.44 4.00 6.36
C TYR A 124 18.87 3.11 5.24
N HIS A 125 18.88 3.52 3.98
CA HIS A 125 18.56 2.60 2.88
C HIS A 125 19.68 1.57 2.67
N LYS A 126 20.94 2.03 2.68
CA LYS A 126 22.16 1.22 2.50
C LYS A 126 22.86 0.83 3.81
N ASP A 127 22.18 0.99 4.94
CA ASP A 127 22.61 0.52 6.27
C ASP A 127 23.92 1.13 6.81
N GLY A 128 24.41 2.25 6.26
CA GLY A 128 25.67 2.87 6.69
C GLY A 128 25.69 3.34 8.16
N LYS A 129 24.52 3.57 8.76
CA LYS A 129 24.34 3.99 10.16
C LYS A 129 23.68 2.93 11.05
N LEU A 130 23.29 1.79 10.50
CA LEU A 130 22.64 0.72 11.24
C LEU A 130 23.67 -0.37 11.58
N PRO A 131 23.47 -1.11 12.69
CA PRO A 131 24.31 -2.26 12.97
C PRO A 131 24.08 -3.35 11.91
N LYS A 132 24.99 -4.32 11.83
CA LYS A 132 24.79 -5.49 10.95
C LYS A 132 23.60 -6.33 11.43
N TYR A 133 22.94 -6.98 10.47
CA TYR A 133 21.89 -7.96 10.72
C TYR A 133 22.23 -9.28 10.00
N ASP A 134 21.75 -10.39 10.53
CA ASP A 134 22.08 -11.74 10.03
C ASP A 134 20.94 -12.38 9.22
N SER A 135 19.73 -11.81 9.26
CA SER A 135 18.54 -12.34 8.58
C SER A 135 17.94 -11.33 7.60
N PRO A 136 17.72 -11.70 6.32
CA PRO A 136 17.07 -10.83 5.33
C PRO A 136 15.68 -10.34 5.75
N VAL A 137 15.02 -11.03 6.67
CA VAL A 137 13.70 -10.61 7.16
C VAL A 137 13.78 -9.29 7.94
N CYS A 138 14.92 -9.01 8.58
CA CYS A 138 15.13 -7.75 9.31
C CYS A 138 15.23 -6.56 8.35
N TYR A 139 15.82 -6.78 7.17
CA TYR A 139 15.92 -5.77 6.11
C TYR A 139 14.53 -5.36 5.61
N HIS A 140 13.64 -6.31 5.35
CA HIS A 140 12.27 -5.98 4.95
C HIS A 140 11.49 -5.21 6.02
N ALA A 141 11.67 -5.55 7.30
CA ALA A 141 11.05 -4.82 8.39
C ALA A 141 11.58 -3.38 8.50
N LYS A 142 12.89 -3.16 8.37
CA LYS A 142 13.49 -1.80 8.35
C LYS A 142 12.79 -0.91 7.35
N ASP A 143 12.61 -1.42 6.14
CA ASP A 143 12.17 -0.60 5.01
C ASP A 143 10.73 -0.12 5.18
N LEU A 144 9.92 -0.78 6.02
CA LEU A 144 8.63 -0.24 6.45
C LEU A 144 8.72 1.13 7.12
N LEU A 145 9.86 1.46 7.73
CA LEU A 145 10.08 2.76 8.36
C LEU A 145 10.88 3.70 7.46
N VAL A 146 11.92 3.21 6.80
CA VAL A 146 12.84 4.08 6.05
C VAL A 146 12.12 4.73 4.86
N HIS A 147 11.42 3.97 4.01
CA HIS A 147 10.76 4.57 2.84
C HIS A 147 9.73 5.66 3.22
N PRO A 148 8.81 5.45 4.18
CA PRO A 148 7.90 6.52 4.58
C PRO A 148 8.61 7.71 5.22
N ALA A 149 9.70 7.49 5.97
CA ALA A 149 10.50 8.57 6.52
C ALA A 149 11.23 9.38 5.42
N THR A 150 11.67 8.72 4.33
CA THR A 150 12.22 9.38 3.14
C THR A 150 11.16 10.26 2.48
N VAL A 151 9.95 9.74 2.25
CA VAL A 151 8.85 10.55 1.69
C VAL A 151 8.49 11.72 2.61
N GLN A 152 8.51 11.53 3.93
CA GLN A 152 8.32 12.63 4.88
C GLN A 152 9.40 13.71 4.71
N ALA A 153 10.67 13.32 4.55
CA ALA A 153 11.76 14.26 4.30
C ALA A 153 11.56 15.02 2.98
N MET A 154 11.21 14.32 1.90
CA MET A 154 10.92 14.93 0.59
C MET A 154 9.76 15.93 0.67
N ALA A 155 8.69 15.54 1.38
CA ALA A 155 7.51 16.37 1.57
C ALA A 155 7.82 17.63 2.37
N SER A 156 8.65 17.53 3.41
CA SER A 156 9.11 18.68 4.22
C SER A 156 9.93 19.70 3.40
N GLN A 157 10.57 19.25 2.32
CA GLN A 157 11.30 20.10 1.38
C GLN A 157 10.40 20.72 0.30
N GLY A 158 9.12 20.35 0.27
CA GLY A 158 8.07 21.08 -0.44
C GLY A 158 7.57 20.45 -1.75
N MET A 159 8.05 19.27 -2.16
CA MET A 159 7.62 18.57 -3.40
C MET A 159 7.63 19.48 -4.64
N GLN A 160 8.75 20.16 -4.89
CA GLN A 160 8.82 21.31 -5.81
C GLN A 160 8.71 20.96 -7.30
N PHE A 161 8.98 19.70 -7.67
CA PHE A 161 9.03 19.25 -9.06
C PHE A 161 8.27 17.94 -9.23
N GLU A 162 7.80 17.66 -10.45
CA GLU A 162 7.12 16.40 -10.77
C GLU A 162 7.97 15.17 -10.40
N SER A 163 9.29 15.25 -10.65
CA SER A 163 10.22 14.18 -10.28
C SER A 163 10.23 13.87 -8.78
N ALA A 164 9.90 14.83 -7.91
CA ALA A 164 9.78 14.55 -6.48
C ALA A 164 8.57 13.66 -6.16
N TYR A 165 7.47 13.78 -6.93
CA TYR A 165 6.32 12.88 -6.80
C TYR A 165 6.62 11.51 -7.38
N GLU A 166 7.35 11.44 -8.50
CA GLU A 166 7.81 10.17 -9.09
C GLU A 166 8.73 9.42 -8.11
N ASP A 167 9.71 10.10 -7.53
CA ASP A 167 10.62 9.52 -6.53
C ASP A 167 9.84 9.07 -5.27
N ALA A 168 8.89 9.88 -4.79
CA ALA A 168 8.07 9.52 -3.64
C ALA A 168 7.15 8.33 -3.92
N GLU A 169 6.64 8.22 -5.15
CA GLU A 169 5.87 7.06 -5.60
C GLU A 169 6.74 5.79 -5.56
N LEU A 170 7.99 5.87 -6.03
CA LEU A 170 8.92 4.73 -5.98
C LEU A 170 9.14 4.27 -4.53
N GLU A 171 9.41 5.19 -3.61
CA GLU A 171 9.57 4.87 -2.18
C GLU A 171 8.35 4.10 -1.62
N ILE A 172 7.12 4.53 -1.94
CA ILE A 172 5.91 3.86 -1.42
C ILE A 172 5.57 2.57 -2.19
N VAL A 173 5.92 2.46 -3.47
CA VAL A 173 5.80 1.18 -4.19
C VAL A 173 6.76 0.15 -3.61
N GLU A 174 8.00 0.55 -3.32
CA GLU A 174 8.97 -0.31 -2.64
C GLU A 174 8.44 -0.71 -1.26
N VAL A 175 7.96 0.24 -0.44
CA VAL A 175 7.46 -0.11 0.90
C VAL A 175 6.31 -1.11 0.89
N ILE A 176 5.42 -1.05 -0.10
CA ILE A 176 4.33 -2.03 -0.26
C ILE A 176 4.89 -3.42 -0.59
N ALA A 177 5.94 -3.51 -1.40
CA ALA A 177 6.59 -4.80 -1.69
C ALA A 177 7.30 -5.37 -0.44
N HIS A 178 7.94 -4.52 0.37
CA HIS A 178 8.54 -4.94 1.65
C HIS A 178 7.46 -5.36 2.66
N PHE A 179 6.33 -4.65 2.69
CA PHE A 179 5.19 -5.00 3.55
C PHE A 179 4.68 -6.42 3.28
N ASP A 180 4.58 -6.85 2.03
CA ASP A 180 4.13 -8.21 1.71
C ASP A 180 5.06 -9.29 2.29
N GLN A 181 6.36 -9.01 2.45
CA GLN A 181 7.30 -9.93 3.10
C GLN A 181 7.14 -9.91 4.63
N VAL A 182 6.95 -8.73 5.21
CA VAL A 182 6.73 -8.58 6.66
C VAL A 182 5.41 -9.21 7.09
N GLU A 183 4.33 -9.01 6.33
CA GLU A 183 3.02 -9.61 6.60
C GLU A 183 3.11 -11.14 6.62
N LYS A 184 3.83 -11.74 5.65
CA LYS A 184 4.08 -13.19 5.61
C LYS A 184 4.90 -13.67 6.79
N ALA A 185 5.89 -12.91 7.23
CA ALA A 185 6.74 -13.27 8.37
C ALA A 185 6.03 -13.10 9.73
N LEU A 186 5.01 -12.24 9.81
CA LEU A 186 4.21 -12.01 11.01
C LEU A 186 3.00 -12.93 11.15
N ARG A 187 2.48 -13.47 10.05
CA ARG A 187 1.48 -14.55 10.06
C ARG A 187 2.12 -15.93 10.27
#